data_AF-A0A957VRA0-F1
#
_entry.id   AF-A0A957VRA0-F1
#
_cell.length_a   1.000
_cell.length_b   1.000
_cell.length_c   1.000
_cell.angle_alpha   90.00
_cell.angle_beta   90.00
_cell.angle_gamma   90.00
#
_symmetry.space_group_name_H-M   'P 1'
#
loop_
_entity.id
_entity.type
_entity.pdbx_description
1 polymer ?
#
loop_
_entity_poly.entity_id
_entity_poly.type
_entity_poly.pdbx_seq_one_letter_code
_entity_poly.pdbx_strand_id
1 'polypeptide(L)'
;AGNSNEIGWTPMPSVSGEAIFDLGVGSTYSINNNSQHKDEAAKFLDFWFSPENQARLLVACGMVPAAVDLTGQDLTGVNPSLAEILAAMNVAFAEGNYGYTTWTFWPPASETYLIEEIERVWAGEITPEEYLAGHQEKFDAERTEGAVPPIPER
;
A
#
# COMPACT_ATOMS: atom_id res chain seq x y z
N ALA A 1 -10.99 10.22 -23.07
CA ALA A 1 -9.97 11.09 -23.68
C ALA A 1 -9.36 10.32 -24.86
N GLY A 2 -9.42 10.87 -26.08
CA GLY A 2 -8.99 10.20 -27.32
C GLY A 2 -7.47 10.11 -27.49
N ASN A 3 -6.80 9.51 -26.50
CA ASN A 3 -5.37 9.21 -26.54
C ASN A 3 -5.20 7.79 -27.12
N SER A 4 -4.26 7.62 -28.06
CA SER A 4 -3.90 6.35 -28.71
C SER A 4 -2.51 5.85 -28.28
N ASN A 5 -2.00 6.34 -27.16
CA ASN A 5 -0.69 5.95 -26.66
C ASN A 5 -0.77 4.55 -26.05
N GLU A 6 0.26 3.77 -26.30
CA GLU A 6 0.48 2.52 -25.58
C GLU A 6 1.07 2.85 -24.20
N ILE A 7 0.41 2.35 -23.14
CA ILE A 7 0.85 2.56 -21.77
C ILE A 7 1.48 1.25 -21.28
N GLY A 8 2.80 1.27 -21.11
CA GLY A 8 3.53 0.20 -20.43
C GLY A 8 3.64 0.43 -18.93
N TRP A 9 4.12 -0.58 -18.22
CA TRP A 9 4.44 -0.49 -16.80
C TRP A 9 5.83 -1.10 -16.54
N THR A 10 6.47 -0.65 -15.47
CA THR A 10 7.72 -1.21 -14.94
C THR A 10 7.68 -1.05 -13.41
N PRO A 11 8.26 -1.97 -12.63
CA PRO A 11 8.46 -1.74 -11.20
C PRO A 11 9.37 -0.54 -10.96
N MET A 12 9.32 0.00 -9.74
CA MET A 12 10.21 1.08 -9.34
C MET A 12 11.67 0.61 -9.41
N PRO A 13 12.57 1.42 -10.00
CA PRO A 13 13.97 1.05 -10.13
C PRO A 13 14.66 1.10 -8.77
N SER A 14 15.58 0.16 -8.54
CA SER A 14 16.51 0.17 -7.41
C SER A 14 17.93 0.53 -7.85
N VAL A 15 18.81 0.77 -6.88
CA VAL A 15 20.23 0.98 -7.12
C VAL A 15 20.92 -0.27 -7.68
N SER A 16 20.47 -1.48 -7.28
CA SER A 16 21.01 -2.75 -7.82
C SER A 16 20.46 -3.10 -9.21
N GLY A 17 19.38 -2.44 -9.64
CA GLY A 17 18.63 -2.78 -10.85
C GLY A 17 17.57 -3.88 -10.64
N GLU A 18 17.50 -4.45 -9.44
CA GLU A 18 16.41 -5.37 -9.07
C GLU A 18 15.11 -4.59 -8.86
N ALA A 19 13.98 -5.20 -9.23
CA ALA A 19 12.67 -4.60 -9.03
C ALA A 19 12.35 -4.49 -7.54
N ILE A 20 11.86 -3.32 -7.11
CA ILE A 20 11.29 -3.12 -5.78
C ILE A 20 9.77 -3.08 -5.90
N PHE A 21 9.11 -3.88 -5.06
CA PHE A 21 7.68 -3.83 -4.80
C PHE A 21 7.48 -3.45 -3.35
N ASP A 22 6.39 -2.75 -3.03
CA ASP A 22 6.14 -2.33 -1.66
C ASP A 22 4.79 -2.85 -1.16
N LEU A 23 4.78 -3.30 0.10
CA LEU A 23 3.56 -3.58 0.83
C LEU A 23 3.10 -2.30 1.53
N GLY A 24 1.80 -2.01 1.41
CA GLY A 24 1.16 -0.90 2.10
C GLY A 24 -0.33 -1.10 2.22
N VAL A 25 -0.94 -0.41 3.18
CA VAL A 25 -2.39 -0.36 3.34
C VAL A 25 -2.87 0.93 2.70
N GLY A 26 -3.71 0.80 1.66
CA GLY A 26 -4.30 1.96 0.97
C GLY A 26 -5.57 2.48 1.64
N SER A 27 -6.34 1.59 2.29
CA SER A 27 -7.55 1.97 3.04
C SER A 27 -7.92 0.89 4.05
N THR A 28 -8.70 1.28 5.06
CA THR A 28 -9.30 0.35 6.02
C THR A 28 -10.78 0.67 6.16
N TYR A 29 -11.60 -0.38 6.13
CA TYR A 29 -13.03 -0.28 6.37
C TYR A 29 -13.31 -0.72 7.80
N SER A 30 -13.88 0.16 8.60
CA SER A 30 -14.11 -0.07 10.04
C SER A 30 -15.58 0.11 10.40
N ILE A 31 -16.08 -0.71 11.32
CA ILE A 31 -17.42 -0.57 11.87
C ILE A 31 -17.36 0.36 13.07
N ASN A 32 -18.13 1.45 13.03
CA ASN A 32 -18.23 2.37 14.16
C ASN A 32 -18.80 1.65 15.39
N ASN A 33 -18.08 1.69 16.52
CA ASN A 33 -18.48 1.04 17.75
C ASN A 33 -19.81 1.58 18.34
N ASN A 34 -20.29 2.75 17.91
CA ASN A 34 -21.57 3.33 18.31
C ASN A 34 -22.71 3.04 17.31
N SER A 35 -22.43 2.35 16.20
CA SER A 35 -23.46 1.95 15.24
C SER A 35 -24.52 1.07 15.89
N GLN A 36 -25.79 1.32 15.54
CA GLN A 36 -26.91 0.47 15.94
C GLN A 36 -27.10 -0.73 14.99
N HIS A 37 -26.29 -0.83 13.92
CA HIS A 37 -26.40 -1.83 12.86
C HIS A 37 -25.04 -2.51 12.59
N LYS A 38 -24.36 -2.96 13.65
CA LYS A 38 -23.01 -3.53 13.55
C LYS A 38 -23.00 -4.85 12.79
N ASP A 39 -23.97 -5.73 13.07
CA ASP A 39 -24.07 -7.03 12.43
C ASP A 39 -24.40 -6.90 10.94
N GLU A 40 -25.26 -5.95 10.57
CA GLU A 40 -25.56 -5.64 9.17
C GLU A 40 -24.35 -5.02 8.46
N ALA A 41 -23.62 -4.13 9.11
CA ALA A 41 -22.38 -3.58 8.57
C ALA A 41 -21.33 -4.66 8.35
N ALA A 42 -21.18 -5.61 9.29
CA ALA A 42 -20.28 -6.74 9.15
C ALA A 42 -20.66 -7.62 7.96
N LYS A 43 -21.95 -7.97 7.80
CA LYS A 43 -22.45 -8.72 6.64
C LYS A 43 -22.17 -8.01 5.32
N PHE A 44 -22.26 -6.68 5.31
CA PHE A 44 -21.89 -5.90 4.13
C PHE A 44 -20.40 -5.98 3.82
N LEU A 45 -19.53 -5.90 4.84
CA LEU A 45 -18.08 -6.04 4.64
C LEU A 45 -17.72 -7.46 4.15
N ASP A 46 -18.36 -8.50 4.69
CA ASP A 46 -18.19 -9.89 4.21
C ASP A 46 -18.59 -10.02 2.73
N PHE A 47 -19.73 -9.44 2.36
CA PHE A 47 -20.15 -9.36 0.97
C PHE A 47 -19.14 -8.59 0.12
N TRP A 48 -18.78 -7.38 0.52
CA TRP A 48 -17.88 -6.48 -0.22
C TRP A 48 -16.52 -7.12 -0.48
N PHE A 49 -15.92 -7.74 0.52
CA PHE A 49 -14.60 -8.38 0.44
C PHE A 49 -14.63 -9.84 -0.02
N SER A 50 -15.79 -10.40 -0.37
CA SER A 50 -15.84 -11.74 -0.96
C SER A 50 -15.05 -11.81 -2.28
N PRO A 51 -14.42 -12.96 -2.60
CA PRO A 51 -13.68 -13.14 -3.86
C PRO A 51 -14.50 -12.77 -5.11
N GLU A 52 -15.78 -13.15 -5.15
CA GLU A 52 -16.68 -12.85 -6.27
C GLU A 52 -16.83 -11.33 -6.49
N ASN A 53 -17.06 -10.56 -5.42
CA ASN A 53 -17.25 -9.13 -5.54
C ASN A 53 -15.93 -8.38 -5.78
N GLN A 54 -14.83 -8.83 -5.20
CA GLN A 54 -13.51 -8.26 -5.50
C GLN A 54 -13.11 -8.50 -6.97
N ALA A 55 -13.37 -9.70 -7.51
CA ALA A 55 -13.17 -9.98 -8.93
C ALA A 55 -14.06 -9.09 -9.82
N ARG A 56 -15.34 -8.91 -9.47
CA ARG A 56 -16.25 -8.00 -10.18
C ARG A 56 -15.74 -6.55 -10.19
N LEU A 57 -15.27 -6.04 -9.05
CA LEU A 57 -14.75 -4.67 -8.94
C LEU A 57 -13.43 -4.50 -9.72
N LEU A 58 -12.57 -5.51 -9.72
CA LEU A 58 -11.37 -5.53 -10.53
C LEU A 58 -11.70 -5.46 -12.03
N VAL A 59 -12.62 -6.31 -12.50
CA VAL A 59 -13.03 -6.34 -13.92
C VAL A 59 -13.74 -5.05 -14.34
N ALA A 60 -14.71 -4.60 -13.54
CA ALA A 60 -15.59 -3.49 -13.93
C ALA A 60 -14.95 -2.10 -13.71
N CYS A 61 -14.09 -1.96 -12.70
CA CYS A 61 -13.58 -0.67 -12.26
C CYS A 61 -12.05 -0.57 -12.29
N GLY A 62 -11.32 -1.66 -12.54
CA GLY A 62 -9.86 -1.70 -12.41
C GLY A 62 -9.39 -1.49 -10.96
N MET A 63 -10.26 -1.78 -9.98
CA MET A 63 -9.92 -1.64 -8.57
C MET A 63 -8.97 -2.77 -8.16
N VAL A 64 -7.83 -2.43 -7.56
CA VAL A 64 -6.92 -3.42 -6.97
C VAL A 64 -7.68 -4.18 -5.87
N PRO A 65 -7.78 -5.52 -5.94
CA PRO A 65 -8.48 -6.31 -4.95
C PRO A 65 -7.89 -6.15 -3.55
N ALA A 66 -8.72 -6.34 -2.52
CA ALA A 66 -8.23 -6.70 -1.20
C ALA A 66 -7.41 -8.00 -1.24
N ALA A 67 -6.67 -8.30 -0.16
CA ALA A 67 -5.88 -9.53 -0.03
C ALA A 67 -6.77 -10.78 0.12
N VAL A 68 -7.47 -11.14 -0.95
CA VAL A 68 -8.33 -12.31 -1.07
C VAL A 68 -7.89 -13.17 -2.24
N ASP A 69 -8.03 -14.48 -2.10
CA ASP A 69 -7.76 -15.42 -3.19
C ASP A 69 -8.87 -15.35 -4.24
N LEU A 70 -8.50 -14.96 -5.46
CA LEU A 70 -9.41 -14.88 -6.61
C LEU A 70 -9.40 -16.14 -7.47
N THR A 71 -8.76 -17.23 -7.02
CA THR A 71 -8.76 -18.51 -7.73
C THR A 71 -10.19 -18.96 -8.04
N GLY A 72 -10.44 -19.29 -9.31
CA GLY A 72 -11.75 -19.74 -9.80
C GLY A 72 -12.78 -18.63 -10.07
N GLN A 73 -12.44 -17.36 -9.85
CA GLN A 73 -13.29 -16.24 -10.25
C GLN A 73 -13.14 -15.89 -11.74
N ASP A 74 -14.18 -15.31 -12.35
CA ASP A 74 -14.09 -14.80 -13.72
C ASP A 74 -13.37 -13.45 -13.75
N LEU A 75 -12.20 -13.42 -14.38
CA LEU A 75 -11.36 -12.24 -14.57
C LEU A 75 -11.32 -11.80 -16.03
N THR A 76 -12.27 -12.25 -16.85
CA THR A 76 -12.38 -11.83 -18.25
C THR A 76 -12.65 -10.32 -18.32
N GLY A 77 -11.79 -9.59 -19.02
CA GLY A 77 -11.92 -8.15 -19.22
C GLY A 77 -11.11 -7.28 -18.26
N VAL A 78 -10.33 -7.87 -17.34
CA VAL A 78 -9.32 -7.12 -16.58
C VAL A 78 -8.32 -6.49 -17.55
N ASN A 79 -7.93 -5.25 -17.29
CA ASN A 79 -6.91 -4.54 -18.04
C ASN A 79 -5.61 -5.39 -18.05
N PRO A 80 -5.05 -5.74 -19.24
CA PRO A 80 -3.87 -6.60 -19.32
C PRO A 80 -2.67 -6.09 -18.51
N SER A 81 -2.37 -4.79 -18.56
CA SER A 81 -1.27 -4.19 -17.78
C SER A 81 -1.51 -4.32 -16.28
N LEU A 82 -2.75 -4.16 -15.81
CA LEU A 82 -3.08 -4.37 -14.40
C LEU A 82 -2.94 -5.84 -13.99
N ALA A 83 -3.35 -6.77 -14.84
CA ALA A 83 -3.18 -8.19 -14.59
C ALA A 83 -1.69 -8.58 -14.48
N GLU A 84 -0.84 -8.02 -15.35
CA GLU A 84 0.62 -8.21 -15.29
C GLU A 84 1.23 -7.63 -14.01
N ILE A 85 0.83 -6.41 -13.60
CA ILE A 85 1.28 -5.80 -12.34
C ILE A 85 0.92 -6.69 -11.15
N LEU A 86 -0.33 -7.13 -11.06
CA LEU A 86 -0.81 -7.97 -9.94
C LEU A 86 -0.10 -9.33 -9.92
N ALA A 87 0.15 -9.93 -11.09
CA ALA A 87 0.91 -11.17 -11.18
C ALA A 87 2.36 -11.01 -10.70
N ALA A 88 3.03 -9.93 -11.10
CA ALA A 88 4.39 -9.64 -10.66
C ALA A 88 4.47 -9.35 -9.15
N MET A 89 3.51 -8.62 -8.60
CA MET A 89 3.39 -8.40 -7.15
C MET A 89 3.21 -9.71 -6.39
N ASN A 90 2.36 -10.62 -6.89
CA ASN A 90 2.14 -11.93 -6.25
C ASN A 90 3.43 -12.77 -6.21
N VAL A 91 4.21 -12.78 -7.29
CA VAL A 91 5.52 -13.47 -7.32
C VAL A 91 6.48 -12.84 -6.31
N ALA A 92 6.62 -11.51 -6.33
CA ALA A 92 7.50 -10.78 -5.42
C ALA A 92 7.13 -11.02 -3.95
N PHE A 93 5.83 -11.02 -3.62
CA PHE A 93 5.35 -11.26 -2.26
C PHE A 93 5.59 -12.70 -1.81
N ALA A 94 5.39 -13.68 -2.70
CA ALA A 94 5.66 -15.09 -2.41
C ALA A 94 7.16 -15.38 -2.18
N GLU A 95 8.04 -14.57 -2.78
CA GLU A 95 9.50 -14.67 -2.62
C GLU A 95 10.06 -13.80 -1.49
N GLY A 96 9.21 -13.04 -0.77
CA GLY A 96 9.64 -12.08 0.25
C GLY A 96 10.35 -10.84 -0.30
N ASN A 97 10.31 -10.62 -1.62
CA ASN A 97 10.96 -9.52 -2.32
C ASN A 97 10.08 -8.26 -2.35
N TYR A 98 9.80 -7.70 -1.18
CA TYR A 98 9.05 -6.46 -1.06
C TYR A 98 9.52 -5.58 0.09
N GLY A 99 9.36 -4.26 -0.05
CA GLY A 99 9.56 -3.23 0.95
C GLY A 99 8.30 -2.93 1.77
N TYR A 100 8.44 -2.01 2.73
CA TYR A 100 7.31 -1.47 3.48
C TYR A 100 7.17 0.00 3.15
N THR A 101 5.95 0.40 2.85
CA THR A 101 5.60 1.79 2.59
C THR A 101 5.74 2.65 3.86
N THR A 102 6.14 3.90 3.69
CA THR A 102 6.40 4.78 4.84
C THR A 102 5.13 5.07 5.65
N TRP A 103 4.00 5.27 4.97
CA TRP A 103 2.74 5.66 5.60
C TRP A 103 2.00 4.56 6.36
N THR A 104 2.39 3.30 6.16
CA THR A 104 1.72 2.17 6.83
C THR A 104 2.52 1.69 8.04
N PHE A 105 3.85 1.77 7.97
CA PHE A 105 4.73 1.04 8.90
C PHE A 105 5.65 1.93 9.73
N TRP A 106 5.58 3.26 9.58
CA TRP A 106 6.17 4.20 10.56
C TRP A 106 5.11 4.69 11.56
N PRO A 107 5.53 5.02 12.79
CA PRO A 107 4.67 5.73 13.73
C PRO A 107 4.38 7.17 13.24
N PRO A 108 3.26 7.79 13.66
CA PRO A 108 2.70 8.97 12.98
C PRO A 108 3.61 10.20 12.90
N ALA A 109 4.38 10.52 13.94
CA ALA A 109 5.23 11.70 13.95
C ALA A 109 6.48 11.48 13.07
N SER A 110 7.04 10.28 13.11
CA SER A 110 8.13 9.86 12.23
C SER A 110 7.69 9.88 10.76
N GLU A 111 6.52 9.31 10.45
CA GLU A 111 5.91 9.35 9.12
C GLU A 111 5.72 10.78 8.63
N THR A 112 5.09 11.64 9.44
CA THR A 112 4.83 13.04 9.10
C THR A 112 6.15 13.76 8.81
N TYR A 113 7.17 13.55 9.64
CA TYR A 113 8.50 14.12 9.43
C TYR A 113 9.10 13.67 8.09
N LEU A 114 9.00 12.38 7.73
CA LEU A 114 9.52 11.88 6.45
C LEU A 114 8.89 12.58 5.24
N ILE A 115 7.59 12.85 5.30
CA ILE A 115 6.83 13.38 4.17
C ILE A 115 6.98 14.90 4.07
N GLU A 116 6.97 15.61 5.19
CA GLU A 116 6.96 17.08 5.20
C GLU A 116 8.38 17.68 5.12
N GLU A 117 9.39 17.06 5.74
CA GLU A 117 10.71 17.68 5.86
C GLU A 117 11.63 17.36 4.67
N ILE A 118 11.29 16.37 3.84
CA ILE A 118 12.08 16.03 2.65
C ILE A 118 12.12 17.18 1.63
N GLU A 119 11.07 18.00 1.58
CA GLU A 119 11.01 19.17 0.69
C GLU A 119 12.10 20.19 1.04
N ARG A 120 12.45 20.32 2.33
CA ARG A 120 13.50 21.21 2.80
C ARG A 120 14.89 20.74 2.39
N VAL A 121 15.09 19.43 2.28
CA VAL A 121 16.33 18.84 1.71
C VAL A 121 16.44 19.23 0.23
N TRP A 122 15.37 19.06 -0.54
CA TRP A 122 15.35 19.41 -1.96
C TRP A 122 15.50 20.92 -2.20
N ALA A 123 14.95 21.75 -1.30
CA ALA A 123 15.12 23.19 -1.30
C ALA A 123 16.52 23.65 -0.82
N GLY A 124 17.34 22.74 -0.28
CA GLY A 124 18.68 23.04 0.24
C GLY A 124 18.68 23.81 1.56
N GLU A 125 17.58 23.80 2.30
CA GLU A 125 17.45 24.47 3.61
C GLU A 125 18.10 23.67 4.75
N ILE A 126 18.11 22.35 4.63
CA ILE A 126 18.76 21.42 5.56
C ILE A 126 19.55 20.38 4.77
N THR A 127 20.59 19.82 5.38
CA THR A 127 21.33 18.71 4.77
C THR A 127 20.59 17.38 4.92
N PRO A 128 20.88 16.36 4.10
CA PRO A 128 20.38 15.01 4.32
C PRO A 128 20.68 14.47 5.72
N GLU A 129 21.84 14.80 6.29
CA GLU A 129 22.22 14.39 7.65
C GLU A 129 21.35 15.06 8.72
N GLU A 130 21.04 16.35 8.57
CA GLU A 130 20.14 17.09 9.47
C GLU A 130 18.71 16.52 9.41
N TYR A 131 18.22 16.22 8.21
CA TYR A 131 16.93 15.55 8.00
C TYR A 131 16.88 14.18 8.68
N LEU A 132 17.89 13.32 8.47
CA LEU A 132 17.95 12.00 9.10
C LEU A 132 18.05 12.09 10.63
N ALA A 133 18.76 13.09 11.16
CA ALA A 133 18.87 13.31 12.60
C ALA A 133 17.52 13.72 13.22
N GLY A 134 16.78 14.63 12.58
CA GLY A 134 15.46 15.04 13.05
C GLY A 134 14.44 13.90 12.98
N HIS A 135 14.50 13.08 11.93
CA HIS A 135 13.68 11.87 11.84
C HIS A 135 14.00 10.87 12.97
N GLN A 136 15.29 10.63 13.24
CA GLN A 136 15.73 9.74 14.32
C GLN A 136 15.21 10.20 15.69
N GLU A 137 15.24 11.50 15.97
CA GLU A 137 14.71 12.06 17.21
C GLU A 137 13.21 11.72 17.41
N LYS A 138 12.40 11.87 16.36
CA LYS A 138 10.97 11.51 16.40
C LYS A 138 10.77 10.02 16.62
N PHE A 139 11.51 9.20 15.88
CA PHE A 139 11.39 7.76 15.98
C PHE A 139 11.81 7.23 17.36
N ASP A 140 12.89 7.75 17.95
CA ASP A 140 13.34 7.30 19.27
C ASP A 140 12.30 7.60 20.36
N ALA A 141 11.61 8.75 20.27
CA ALA A 141 10.51 9.08 21.17
C ALA A 141 9.33 8.10 20.99
N GLU A 142 8.85 7.91 19.75
CA GLU A 142 7.70 7.04 19.46
C GLU A 142 7.99 5.56 19.76
N ARG A 143 9.23 5.13 19.54
CA ARG A 143 9.71 3.80 19.92
C ARG A 143 9.66 3.60 21.43
N THR A 144 10.10 4.59 22.21
CA THR A 144 10.07 4.54 23.68
C THR A 144 8.63 4.46 24.19
N GLU A 145 7.71 5.13 23.52
CA GLU A 145 6.27 5.13 23.83
C GLU A 145 5.54 3.86 23.35
N GLY A 146 6.21 3.00 22.57
CA GLY A 146 5.63 1.78 22.02
C GLY A 146 4.64 2.03 20.87
N ALA A 147 4.77 3.16 20.17
CA ALA A 147 3.89 3.57 19.07
C ALA A 147 4.25 2.92 17.71
N VAL A 148 5.35 2.17 17.63
CA VAL A 148 5.80 1.54 16.38
C VAL A 148 4.78 0.47 15.93
N PRO A 149 4.21 0.58 14.70
CA PRO A 149 3.28 -0.41 14.19
C PRO A 149 3.91 -1.80 14.07
N PRO A 150 3.11 -2.88 14.17
CA PRO A 150 3.60 -4.22 13.86
C PRO A 150 3.99 -4.32 12.38
N ILE A 151 5.06 -5.08 12.11
CA ILE A 151 5.56 -5.33 10.77
C ILE A 151 5.23 -6.78 10.39
N PRO A 152 4.54 -7.04 9.26
CA PRO A 152 4.29 -8.39 8.75
C PRO A 152 5.59 -9.14 8.48
N GLU A 153 5.62 -10.46 8.66
CA GLU A 153 6.78 -11.28 8.29
C GLU A 153 6.93 -11.38 6.76
N ARG A 154 8.17 -11.48 6.28
CA ARG A 154 8.52 -11.72 4.86
C ARG A 154 8.96 -13.15 4.65
#